data_AF-A0A822ZTR0-F1
#
_entry.id   AF-A0A822ZTR0-F1
#
_cell.length_a   1.000
_cell.length_b   1.000
_cell.length_c   1.000
_cell.angle_alpha   90.00
_cell.angle_beta   90.00
_cell.angle_gamma   90.00
#
_symmetry.space_group_name_H-M   'P 1'
#
loop_
_entity.id
_entity.type
_entity.pdbx_description
1 polymer ?
#
loop_
_entity_poly.entity_id
_entity_poly.type
_entity_poly.pdbx_seq_one_letter_code
_entity_poly.pdbx_strand_id
1 'polypeptide(L)'
;MVKRSNVAAALAQFVSGLGKSGSVGQGYSFSTFGQVICQLSERTKLTLLGLHKMPKSSSQQVNLGSLAMPVGFWKRHKNPDTPTEVPIPITSNIEDNVPARSVALILESDLDESTRFRGWIEMQKSSPGHLKWAVSLSDTPEDEVGWGLSLGGILQGPSDWDHFQMEAFLKFNSRKRFSLQPGLVYVMDGTTRIPVFMFRASCSL
;
A
#
# COMPACT_ATOMS: atom_id res chain seq x y z
N MET A 1 5.90 10.34 39.45
CA MET A 1 5.77 9.41 38.31
C MET A 1 5.64 10.24 37.04
N VAL A 2 6.61 10.16 36.11
CA VAL A 2 6.53 10.87 34.83
C VAL A 2 5.57 10.11 33.92
N LYS A 3 4.50 10.77 33.48
CA LYS A 3 3.49 10.21 32.57
C LYS A 3 4.15 10.01 31.20
N ARG A 4 4.43 8.76 30.82
CA ARG A 4 4.95 8.41 29.50
C ARG A 4 3.94 8.88 28.45
N SER A 5 4.40 9.59 27.42
CA SER A 5 3.52 9.97 26.31
C SER A 5 3.09 8.70 25.57
N ASN A 6 1.77 8.54 25.40
CA ASN A 6 1.18 7.45 24.63
C ASN A 6 1.06 7.82 23.14
N VAL A 7 1.64 8.94 22.72
CA VAL A 7 1.54 9.45 21.35
C VAL A 7 2.94 9.65 20.77
N ALA A 8 3.14 9.16 19.55
CA ALA A 8 4.31 9.40 18.73
C ALA A 8 3.88 9.94 17.36
N ALA A 9 4.67 10.84 16.77
CA ALA A 9 4.40 11.37 15.44
C ALA A 9 5.68 11.39 14.61
N ALA A 10 5.53 11.15 13.30
CA ALA A 10 6.60 11.19 12.31
C ALA A 10 6.12 11.95 11.07
N LEU A 11 7.04 12.68 10.44
CA LEU A 11 6.79 13.40 9.20
C LEU A 11 7.98 13.19 8.28
N ALA A 12 7.72 12.85 7.03
CA ALA A 12 8.73 12.66 6.00
C ALA A 12 8.33 13.40 4.73
N GLN A 13 9.32 13.89 3.99
CA GLN A 13 9.16 14.47 2.67
C GLN A 13 9.93 13.64 1.66
N PHE A 14 9.30 13.34 0.54
CA PHE A 14 9.83 12.53 -0.54
C PHE A 14 9.81 13.31 -1.84
N VAL A 15 10.81 13.09 -2.68
CA VAL A 15 10.86 13.59 -4.04
C VAL A 15 10.89 12.39 -4.97
N SER A 16 9.94 12.32 -5.89
CA SER A 16 9.86 11.28 -6.91
C SER A 16 10.04 11.90 -8.29
N GLY A 17 10.84 11.25 -9.13
CA GLY A 17 10.97 11.64 -10.54
C GLY A 17 9.79 11.08 -11.34
N LEU A 18 9.05 11.94 -12.03
CA LEU A 18 8.04 11.50 -12.99
C LEU A 18 8.77 11.19 -14.31
N GLY A 19 8.62 9.95 -14.80
CA GLY A 19 9.29 9.51 -16.03
C GLY A 19 8.95 10.40 -17.24
N LYS A 20 9.86 10.46 -18.22
CA LYS A 20 9.71 11.24 -19.45
C LYS A 20 8.42 10.84 -20.18
N SER A 21 7.41 11.70 -20.18
CA SER A 21 6.30 11.64 -21.13
C SER A 21 6.58 12.64 -22.25
N GLY A 22 7.02 12.13 -23.40
CA GLY A 22 6.81 12.67 -24.76
C GLY A 22 7.26 14.09 -25.18
N SER A 23 7.47 15.05 -24.28
CA SER A 23 7.84 16.42 -24.65
C SER A 23 8.51 17.14 -23.48
N VAL A 24 9.76 17.58 -23.72
CA VAL A 24 10.57 18.57 -23.00
C VAL A 24 10.13 18.89 -21.56
N GLY A 25 10.43 17.98 -20.61
CA GLY A 25 10.34 18.28 -19.18
C GLY A 25 10.44 17.04 -18.31
N GLN A 26 11.42 17.00 -17.41
CA GLN A 26 11.46 16.00 -16.34
C GLN A 26 10.64 16.56 -15.18
N GLY A 27 9.42 16.03 -14.98
CA GLY A 27 8.57 16.42 -13.87
C GLY A 27 9.10 15.84 -12.55
N TYR A 28 9.01 16.61 -11.47
CA TYR A 28 9.26 16.11 -10.13
C TYR A 28 7.95 16.19 -9.33
N SER A 29 7.70 15.18 -8.51
CA SER A 29 6.58 15.21 -7.57
C SER A 29 7.11 15.17 -6.14
N PHE A 30 6.69 16.17 -5.36
CA PHE A 30 6.97 16.24 -3.93
C PHE A 30 5.82 15.58 -3.19
N SER A 31 6.13 14.71 -2.23
CA SER A 31 5.15 14.06 -1.38
C SER A 31 5.49 14.27 0.08
N THR A 32 4.53 14.70 0.88
CA THR A 32 4.67 14.75 2.34
C THR A 32 3.86 13.62 2.94
N PHE A 33 4.49 12.81 3.79
CA PHE A 33 3.86 11.75 4.56
C PHE A 33 3.92 12.08 6.04
N GLY A 34 2.78 12.01 6.71
CA GLY A 34 2.68 12.13 8.16
C GLY A 34 2.10 10.86 8.76
N GLN A 35 2.59 10.50 9.94
CA GLN A 35 2.07 9.41 10.75
C GLN A 35 1.93 9.89 12.19
N VAL A 36 0.80 9.59 12.82
CA VAL A 36 0.59 9.74 14.26
C VAL A 36 0.16 8.38 14.79
N ILE A 37 0.85 7.90 15.82
CA ILE A 37 0.58 6.65 16.51
C ILE A 37 0.12 7.00 17.92
N CYS A 38 -1.03 6.48 18.31
CA CYS A 38 -1.59 6.58 19.65
C CYS A 38 -1.69 5.18 20.24
N GLN A 39 -0.98 4.94 21.34
CA GLN A 39 -1.08 3.73 22.14
C GLN A 39 -2.31 3.86 23.05
N LEU A 40 -3.40 3.17 22.72
CA LEU A 40 -4.66 3.22 23.48
C LEU A 40 -4.56 2.34 24.74
N SER A 41 -3.89 1.20 24.62
CA SER A 41 -3.56 0.27 25.72
C SER A 41 -2.24 -0.44 25.40
N GLU A 42 -1.70 -1.25 26.31
CA GLU A 42 -0.48 -2.04 26.01
C GLU A 42 -0.62 -2.92 24.76
N ARG A 43 -1.83 -3.37 24.45
CA ARG A 43 -2.13 -4.29 23.35
C ARG A 43 -2.84 -3.64 22.18
N THR A 44 -3.31 -2.40 22.32
CA THR A 44 -4.11 -1.71 21.29
C THR A 44 -3.46 -0.41 20.84
N LYS A 45 -3.31 -0.27 19.52
CA LYS A 45 -2.67 0.85 18.86
C LYS A 45 -3.55 1.41 17.75
N LEU A 46 -3.67 2.72 17.72
CA LEU A 46 -4.33 3.47 16.66
C LEU A 46 -3.28 4.27 15.87
N THR A 47 -3.28 4.15 14.55
CA THR A 47 -2.35 4.86 13.67
C THR A 47 -3.13 5.69 12.67
N LEU A 48 -2.89 6.99 12.64
CA LEU A 48 -3.36 7.91 11.63
C LEU A 48 -2.23 8.19 10.64
N LEU A 49 -2.48 7.97 9.35
CA LEU A 49 -1.56 8.23 8.26
C LEU A 49 -2.13 9.30 7.35
N GLY A 50 -1.27 10.17 6.83
CA GLY A 50 -1.64 11.17 5.83
C GLY A 50 -0.58 11.24 4.75
N LEU A 51 -1.00 11.19 3.48
CA LEU A 51 -0.14 11.41 2.33
C LEU A 51 -0.64 12.61 1.55
N HIS A 52 0.28 13.47 1.14
CA HIS A 52 -0.01 14.64 0.33
C HIS A 52 1.01 14.75 -0.81
N LYS A 53 0.56 14.48 -2.03
CA LYS A 53 1.37 14.53 -3.25
C LYS A 53 1.06 15.82 -4.01
N MET A 54 2.11 16.59 -4.31
CA MET A 54 2.08 17.79 -5.13
C MET A 54 2.86 17.50 -6.43
N PRO A 55 2.21 17.41 -7.58
CA PRO A 55 2.91 17.42 -8.86
C PRO A 55 3.50 18.82 -9.11
N LYS A 56 4.78 18.92 -9.44
CA LYS A 56 5.37 20.16 -9.99
C LYS A 56 5.72 19.92 -11.45
N SER A 57 4.97 20.57 -12.34
CA SER A 57 5.36 20.78 -13.73
C SER A 57 6.30 21.99 -13.80
N SER A 58 7.61 21.81 -13.57
CA SER A 58 8.58 22.87 -13.85
C SER A 58 9.41 22.51 -15.07
N SER A 59 9.33 23.34 -16.12
CA SER A 59 10.28 23.41 -17.24
C SER A 59 11.69 23.88 -16.81
N GLN A 60 11.94 24.01 -15.52
CA GLN A 60 13.19 24.51 -14.96
C GLN A 60 14.01 23.33 -14.45
N GLN A 61 15.20 23.15 -15.03
CA GLN A 61 16.23 22.25 -14.54
C GLN A 61 16.52 22.57 -13.07
N VAL A 62 15.98 21.77 -12.16
CA VAL A 62 16.39 21.84 -10.75
C VAL A 62 17.76 21.18 -10.67
N ASN A 63 18.80 22.00 -10.61
CA ASN A 63 20.18 21.58 -10.45
C ASN A 63 20.40 21.11 -9.00
N LEU A 64 19.91 19.91 -8.68
CA LEU A 64 20.25 19.21 -7.44
C LEU A 64 21.70 18.76 -7.58
N GLY A 65 22.63 19.61 -7.13
CA GLY A 65 24.03 19.23 -6.91
C GLY A 65 24.16 17.95 -6.06
N SER A 66 25.40 17.48 -5.89
CA SER A 66 25.93 16.19 -5.37
C SER A 66 25.23 15.38 -4.24
N LEU A 67 24.04 15.76 -3.76
CA LEU A 67 23.30 15.14 -2.66
C LEU A 67 22.10 14.28 -3.09
N ALA A 68 21.82 14.13 -4.39
CA ALA A 68 20.77 13.23 -4.87
C ALA A 68 21.38 11.95 -5.45
N MET A 69 21.25 10.82 -4.74
CA MET A 69 21.50 9.51 -5.35
C MET A 69 20.30 9.15 -6.24
N PRO A 70 20.48 8.99 -7.57
CA PRO A 70 19.43 8.45 -8.41
C PRO A 70 19.29 6.96 -8.10
N VAL A 71 18.19 6.58 -7.45
CA VAL A 71 17.81 5.18 -7.32
C VAL A 71 17.18 4.74 -8.64
N GLY A 72 18.02 4.51 -9.66
CA GLY A 72 17.63 3.97 -10.96
C GLY A 72 17.81 2.47 -11.00
N PHE A 73 16.81 1.70 -10.55
CA PHE A 73 16.82 0.25 -10.75
C PHE A 73 16.42 -0.09 -12.19
N TRP A 74 17.35 -0.73 -12.91
CA TRP A 74 17.24 -1.50 -14.15
C TRP A 74 16.18 -1.08 -15.20
N LYS A 75 16.62 -0.37 -16.23
CA LYS A 75 16.22 -0.70 -17.62
C LYS A 75 17.42 -1.28 -18.33
N ARG A 76 17.44 -2.61 -18.48
CA ARG A 76 18.40 -3.29 -19.34
C ARG A 76 18.12 -2.86 -20.78
N HIS A 77 19.11 -2.19 -21.35
CA HIS A 77 19.20 -1.80 -22.75
C HIS A 77 19.13 -3.05 -23.63
N LYS A 78 18.23 -3.08 -24.62
CA LYS A 78 18.40 -3.88 -25.83
C LYS A 78 17.80 -3.12 -27.01
N ASN A 79 18.68 -2.61 -27.87
CA ASN A 79 18.43 -2.22 -29.26
C ASN A 79 19.76 -2.50 -30.00
N PRO A 80 19.78 -2.91 -31.28
CA PRO A 80 19.22 -2.16 -32.42
C PRO A 80 18.47 -3.09 -33.43
N ASP A 81 17.68 -2.70 -34.44
CA ASP A 81 17.70 -1.62 -35.44
C ASP A 81 16.28 -1.32 -36.02
N THR A 82 16.11 -0.06 -36.48
CA THR A 82 15.05 0.74 -37.16
C THR A 82 14.26 0.16 -38.38
N PRO A 83 13.34 0.90 -39.06
CA PRO A 83 12.34 1.94 -38.67
C PRO A 83 10.94 1.70 -39.32
N THR A 84 9.85 2.31 -38.81
CA THR A 84 8.76 2.95 -39.60
C THR A 84 7.79 3.62 -38.63
N GLU A 85 7.66 4.94 -38.77
CA GLU A 85 6.72 5.81 -38.08
C GLU A 85 5.27 5.54 -38.50
N VAL A 86 4.35 5.46 -37.53
CA VAL A 86 3.09 6.24 -37.55
C VAL A 86 2.68 6.51 -36.08
N PRO A 87 2.37 7.76 -35.67
CA PRO A 87 2.03 8.08 -34.29
C PRO A 87 0.64 7.56 -33.89
N ILE A 88 0.57 7.00 -32.69
CA ILE A 88 -0.61 6.48 -32.00
C ILE A 88 -1.38 7.65 -31.36
N PRO A 89 -2.71 7.60 -31.22
CA PRO A 89 -3.34 8.11 -30.02
C PRO A 89 -3.47 6.94 -29.04
N ILE A 90 -2.40 6.69 -28.28
CA ILE A 90 -2.53 5.97 -27.01
C ILE A 90 -3.44 6.86 -26.18
N THR A 91 -4.60 6.36 -25.78
CA THR A 91 -5.38 6.90 -24.68
C THR A 91 -4.54 6.84 -23.41
N SER A 92 -3.60 7.77 -23.27
CA SER A 92 -3.00 8.12 -21.99
C SER A 92 -4.03 8.93 -21.26
N ASN A 93 -4.80 8.26 -20.40
CA ASN A 93 -5.74 8.91 -19.52
C ASN A 93 -5.02 10.04 -18.77
N ILE A 94 -5.55 11.23 -18.99
CA ILE A 94 -5.16 12.49 -18.38
C ILE A 94 -5.52 12.38 -16.89
N GLU A 95 -4.64 11.83 -16.07
CA GLU A 95 -4.78 11.81 -14.60
C GLU A 95 -3.52 12.26 -13.85
N ASP A 96 -2.46 12.66 -14.54
CA ASP A 96 -1.14 12.86 -13.93
C ASP A 96 -0.93 14.19 -13.18
N ASN A 97 -1.96 15.04 -13.03
CA ASN A 97 -1.81 16.37 -12.41
C ASN A 97 -2.75 16.69 -11.24
N VAL A 98 -3.55 15.75 -10.74
CA VAL A 98 -4.39 16.02 -9.56
C VAL A 98 -3.56 15.87 -8.28
N PRO A 99 -3.54 16.85 -7.37
CA PRO A 99 -2.94 16.70 -6.06
C PRO A 99 -3.59 15.53 -5.30
N ALA A 100 -2.90 14.39 -5.25
CA ALA A 100 -3.40 13.23 -4.54
C ALA A 100 -3.17 13.43 -3.04
N ARG A 101 -4.25 13.54 -2.28
CA ARG A 101 -4.21 13.58 -0.81
C ARG A 101 -5.02 12.43 -0.26
N SER A 102 -4.40 11.60 0.56
CA SER A 102 -5.02 10.44 1.18
C SER A 102 -4.83 10.49 2.70
N VAL A 103 -5.82 10.01 3.43
CA VAL A 103 -5.76 9.82 4.88
C VAL A 103 -6.19 8.39 5.17
N ALA A 104 -5.41 7.67 5.97
CA ALA A 104 -5.74 6.33 6.42
C ALA A 104 -5.73 6.24 7.94
N LEU A 105 -6.61 5.40 8.48
CA LEU A 105 -6.67 5.06 9.90
C LEU A 105 -6.50 3.55 10.04
N ILE A 106 -5.62 3.12 10.93
CA ILE A 106 -5.33 1.72 11.22
C ILE A 106 -5.54 1.49 12.71
N LEU A 107 -6.33 0.48 13.05
CA LEU A 107 -6.49 -0.05 14.39
C LEU A 107 -5.82 -1.42 14.45
N GLU A 108 -4.90 -1.61 15.38
CA GLU A 108 -4.23 -2.87 15.67
C GLU A 108 -4.53 -3.24 17.13
N SER A 109 -4.98 -4.46 17.41
CA SER A 109 -5.18 -4.95 18.77
C SER A 109 -4.72 -6.40 18.90
N ASP A 110 -3.85 -6.67 19.86
CA ASP A 110 -3.57 -8.03 20.34
C ASP A 110 -4.67 -8.38 21.37
N LEU A 111 -5.51 -9.38 21.06
CA LEU A 111 -6.60 -9.79 21.95
C LEU A 111 -6.06 -10.72 23.05
N ASP A 112 -5.15 -11.62 22.67
CA ASP A 112 -4.37 -12.47 23.55
C ASP A 112 -2.91 -12.54 23.05
N GLU A 113 -2.16 -13.59 23.39
CA GLU A 113 -0.75 -13.76 23.00
C GLU A 113 -0.55 -14.10 21.51
N SER A 114 -1.52 -14.75 20.87
CA SER A 114 -1.44 -15.26 19.50
C SER A 114 -2.52 -14.68 18.56
N THR A 115 -3.63 -14.20 19.13
CA THR A 115 -4.78 -13.60 18.47
C THR A 115 -4.61 -12.11 18.26
N ARG A 116 -4.70 -11.71 17.00
CA ARG A 116 -4.53 -10.33 16.52
C ARG A 116 -5.70 -9.91 15.67
N PHE A 117 -6.23 -8.73 15.99
CA PHE A 117 -7.17 -8.00 15.16
C PHE A 117 -6.47 -6.80 14.53
N ARG A 118 -6.66 -6.60 13.22
CA ARG A 118 -6.24 -5.38 12.54
C ARG A 118 -7.31 -4.92 11.58
N GLY A 119 -7.71 -3.66 11.69
CA GLY A 119 -8.62 -3.01 10.76
C GLY A 119 -8.01 -1.72 10.23
N TRP A 120 -8.30 -1.37 8.99
CA TRP A 120 -7.92 -0.09 8.44
C TRP A 120 -8.94 0.44 7.44
N ILE A 121 -8.97 1.77 7.31
CA ILE A 121 -9.73 2.49 6.31
C ILE A 121 -8.81 3.53 5.66
N GLU A 122 -8.97 3.76 4.36
CA GLU A 122 -8.26 4.79 3.61
C GLU A 122 -9.26 5.57 2.77
N MET A 123 -9.20 6.90 2.89
CA MET A 123 -10.03 7.82 2.13
C MET A 123 -9.16 8.79 1.34
N GLN A 124 -9.44 8.90 0.04
CA GLN A 124 -8.83 9.90 -0.81
C GLN A 124 -9.65 11.19 -0.82
N LYS A 125 -8.98 12.33 -0.66
CA LYS A 125 -9.62 13.65 -0.65
C LYS A 125 -10.14 14.06 -2.02
N SER A 126 -9.48 13.63 -3.09
CA SER A 126 -9.87 13.92 -4.48
C SER A 126 -11.12 13.14 -4.92
N SER A 127 -11.45 12.04 -4.23
CA SER A 127 -12.56 11.16 -4.54
C SER A 127 -13.28 10.72 -3.25
N PRO A 128 -14.04 11.62 -2.59
CA PRO A 128 -14.65 11.35 -1.30
C PRO A 128 -15.68 10.19 -1.31
N GLY A 129 -16.12 9.74 -2.49
CA GLY A 129 -16.95 8.54 -2.64
C GLY A 129 -16.15 7.22 -2.65
N HIS A 130 -14.82 7.25 -2.63
CA HIS A 130 -13.94 6.07 -2.70
C HIS A 130 -13.30 5.81 -1.33
N LEU A 131 -13.87 4.87 -0.58
CA LEU A 131 -13.35 4.42 0.70
C LEU A 131 -12.79 3.01 0.54
N LYS A 132 -11.49 2.83 0.76
CA LYS A 132 -10.88 1.51 0.86
C LYS A 132 -10.88 1.07 2.31
N TRP A 133 -11.06 -0.21 2.54
CA TRP A 133 -11.04 -0.75 3.88
C TRP A 133 -10.57 -2.20 3.87
N ALA A 134 -10.02 -2.64 5.00
CA ALA A 134 -9.90 -4.06 5.28
C ALA A 134 -9.93 -4.31 6.78
N VAL A 135 -10.36 -5.51 7.15
CA VAL A 135 -10.27 -6.06 8.50
C VAL A 135 -9.63 -7.44 8.42
N SER A 136 -8.90 -7.79 9.47
CA SER A 136 -8.22 -9.07 9.58
C SER A 136 -8.26 -9.53 11.02
N LEU A 137 -8.45 -10.83 11.19
CA LEU A 137 -8.40 -11.53 12.45
C LEU A 137 -7.55 -12.78 12.23
N SER A 138 -6.54 -12.97 13.06
CA SER A 138 -5.65 -14.13 12.96
C SER A 138 -5.26 -14.60 14.34
N ASP A 139 -5.12 -15.90 14.50
CA ASP A 139 -4.57 -16.53 15.69
C ASP A 139 -3.41 -17.42 15.23
N THR A 140 -2.17 -16.99 15.53
CA THR A 140 -0.96 -17.65 15.03
C THR A 140 -0.01 -17.98 16.18
N PRO A 141 -0.28 -19.02 16.97
CA PRO A 141 0.62 -19.51 18.02
C PRO A 141 1.96 -19.98 17.43
N GLU A 142 3.04 -19.95 18.22
CA GLU A 142 4.38 -20.33 17.73
C GLU A 142 4.49 -21.83 17.41
N ASP A 143 3.95 -22.68 18.29
CA ASP A 143 4.19 -24.14 18.28
C ASP A 143 2.98 -24.96 17.82
N GLU A 144 1.90 -24.30 17.39
CA GLU A 144 0.65 -24.93 16.92
C GLU A 144 0.25 -24.43 15.53
N VAL A 145 -0.85 -25.00 15.00
CA VAL A 145 -1.41 -24.57 13.71
C VAL A 145 -2.15 -23.24 13.90
N GLY A 146 -1.67 -22.20 13.24
CA GLY A 146 -2.34 -20.91 13.21
C GLY A 146 -3.38 -20.82 12.09
N TRP A 147 -4.25 -19.82 12.18
CA TRP A 147 -5.22 -19.48 11.15
C TRP A 147 -5.35 -17.96 11.03
N GLY A 148 -5.92 -17.52 9.90
CA GLY A 148 -6.31 -16.13 9.76
C GLY A 148 -7.35 -15.93 8.68
N LEU A 149 -8.14 -14.88 8.88
CA LEU A 149 -9.20 -14.42 8.01
C LEU A 149 -8.99 -12.93 7.76
N SER A 150 -9.11 -12.51 6.51
CA SER A 150 -9.16 -11.10 6.17
C SER A 150 -10.25 -10.82 5.14
N LEU A 151 -10.82 -9.63 5.25
CA LEU A 151 -11.91 -9.13 4.43
C LEU A 151 -11.54 -7.70 4.07
N GLY A 152 -11.76 -7.30 2.83
CA GLY A 152 -11.53 -5.92 2.42
C GLY A 152 -12.26 -5.59 1.15
N GLY A 153 -12.24 -4.31 0.81
CA GLY A 153 -12.92 -3.86 -0.38
C GLY A 153 -12.76 -2.37 -0.62
N ILE A 154 -13.44 -1.93 -1.68
CA ILE A 154 -13.54 -0.54 -2.06
C ILE A 154 -15.02 -0.22 -2.13
N LEU A 155 -15.46 0.74 -1.32
CA LEU A 155 -16.80 1.30 -1.41
C LEU A 155 -16.74 2.49 -2.36
N GLN A 156 -17.48 2.41 -3.47
CA GLN A 156 -17.69 3.50 -4.42
C GLN A 156 -19.16 3.95 -4.35
N GLY A 157 -19.47 4.89 -3.47
CA GLY A 157 -20.84 5.39 -3.32
C GLY A 157 -21.79 4.48 -2.52
N PRO A 158 -23.11 4.76 -2.54
CA PRO A 158 -24.06 4.22 -1.57
C PRO A 158 -24.50 2.76 -1.77
N SER A 159 -24.17 2.11 -2.89
CA SER A 159 -24.71 0.77 -3.18
C SER A 159 -23.74 -0.24 -3.83
N ASP A 160 -22.50 0.15 -4.12
CA ASP A 160 -21.63 -0.69 -4.95
C ASP A 160 -20.62 -1.44 -4.07
N TRP A 161 -20.95 -2.71 -3.78
CA TRP A 161 -20.03 -3.71 -3.21
C TRP A 161 -19.25 -4.43 -4.31
N ASP A 162 -18.96 -3.72 -5.39
CA ASP A 162 -18.42 -4.29 -6.62
C ASP A 162 -16.99 -4.80 -6.42
N HIS A 163 -16.23 -4.22 -5.49
CA HIS A 163 -14.88 -4.66 -5.19
C HIS A 163 -14.77 -5.19 -3.76
N PHE A 164 -14.69 -6.51 -3.63
CA PHE A 164 -14.59 -7.20 -2.35
C PHE A 164 -13.57 -8.34 -2.44
N GLN A 165 -12.77 -8.49 -1.40
CA GLN A 165 -11.79 -9.57 -1.27
C GLN A 165 -11.93 -10.23 0.10
N MET A 166 -11.84 -11.55 0.10
CA MET A 166 -11.71 -12.37 1.30
C MET A 166 -10.48 -13.26 1.17
N GLU A 167 -9.69 -13.40 2.24
CA GLU A 167 -8.60 -14.36 2.34
C GLU A 167 -8.77 -15.17 3.61
N ALA A 168 -8.64 -16.49 3.50
CA ALA A 168 -8.53 -17.40 4.62
C ALA A 168 -7.23 -18.19 4.49
N PHE A 169 -6.48 -18.35 5.58
CA PHE A 169 -5.26 -19.14 5.56
C PHE A 169 -5.11 -19.99 6.83
N LEU A 170 -4.33 -21.06 6.68
CA LEU A 170 -3.76 -21.82 7.80
C LEU A 170 -2.26 -21.60 7.81
N LYS A 171 -1.62 -21.66 8.98
CA LYS A 171 -0.17 -21.50 9.13
C LYS A 171 0.40 -22.65 9.94
N PHE A 172 1.25 -23.43 9.30
CA PHE A 172 1.95 -24.56 9.89
C PHE A 172 3.40 -24.16 10.15
N ASN A 173 3.80 -24.13 11.42
CA ASN A 173 5.20 -23.93 11.79
C ASN A 173 5.83 -25.28 12.12
N SER A 174 7.03 -25.55 11.58
CA SER A 174 7.83 -26.71 11.94
C SER A 174 9.12 -26.26 12.61
N ARG A 175 9.21 -26.50 13.93
CA ARG A 175 10.41 -26.33 14.78
C ARG A 175 11.19 -25.04 14.49
N LYS A 176 10.49 -23.91 14.34
CA LYS A 176 11.04 -22.56 14.13
C LYS A 176 11.95 -22.35 12.90
N ARG A 177 12.06 -23.33 11.99
CA ARG A 177 12.91 -23.26 10.78
C ARG A 177 12.12 -23.14 9.49
N PHE A 178 10.92 -23.70 9.46
CA PHE A 178 10.07 -23.72 8.28
C PHE A 178 8.65 -23.31 8.65
N SER A 179 8.05 -22.43 7.86
CA SER A 179 6.62 -22.16 7.91
C SER A 179 5.99 -22.37 6.55
N LEU A 180 4.82 -23.01 6.54
CA LEU A 180 3.98 -23.19 5.37
C LEU A 180 2.60 -22.61 5.65
N GLN A 181 2.11 -21.78 4.74
CA GLN A 181 0.84 -21.10 4.86
C GLN A 181 0.02 -21.30 3.58
N PRO A 182 -0.78 -22.37 3.49
CA PRO A 182 -1.82 -22.48 2.47
C PRO A 182 -2.92 -21.46 2.75
N GLY A 183 -3.42 -20.84 1.70
CA GLY A 183 -4.52 -19.88 1.77
C GLY A 183 -5.42 -19.96 0.55
N LEU A 184 -6.65 -19.52 0.75
CA LEU A 184 -7.67 -19.33 -0.27
C LEU A 184 -8.03 -17.85 -0.28
N VAL A 185 -7.90 -17.22 -1.44
CA VAL A 185 -8.34 -15.85 -1.68
C VAL A 185 -9.52 -15.90 -2.64
N TYR A 186 -10.55 -15.13 -2.33
CA TYR A 186 -11.70 -14.94 -3.20
C TYR A 186 -11.82 -13.46 -3.49
N VAL A 187 -11.76 -13.09 -4.76
CA VAL A 187 -11.89 -11.71 -5.23
C VAL A 187 -13.16 -11.58 -6.04
N MET A 188 -13.97 -10.59 -5.70
CA MET A 188 -15.06 -10.08 -6.52
C MET A 188 -14.68 -8.71 -7.05
N ASP A 189 -14.80 -8.55 -8.36
CA ASP A 189 -14.62 -7.29 -9.06
C ASP A 189 -15.73 -7.14 -10.12
N GLY A 190 -16.79 -6.44 -9.74
CA GLY A 190 -18.07 -6.38 -10.46
C GLY A 190 -18.69 -7.76 -10.62
N THR A 191 -18.83 -8.20 -11.87
CA THR A 191 -19.36 -9.54 -12.20
C THR A 191 -18.30 -10.65 -12.14
N THR A 192 -17.03 -10.27 -12.05
CA THR A 192 -15.91 -11.22 -12.08
C THR A 192 -15.68 -11.80 -10.70
N ARG A 193 -15.60 -13.13 -10.61
CA ARG A 193 -15.37 -13.87 -9.35
C ARG A 193 -14.20 -14.81 -9.54
N ILE A 194 -13.13 -14.60 -8.78
CA ILE A 194 -11.87 -15.32 -8.97
C ILE A 194 -11.48 -15.99 -7.65
N PRO A 195 -11.62 -17.31 -7.53
CA PRO A 195 -11.00 -18.07 -6.45
C PRO A 195 -9.52 -18.33 -6.78
N VAL A 196 -8.64 -18.05 -5.83
CA VAL A 196 -7.19 -18.23 -5.94
C VAL A 196 -6.68 -19.04 -4.76
N PHE A 197 -6.03 -20.16 -5.03
CA PHE A 197 -5.26 -20.88 -4.03
C PHE A 197 -3.83 -20.36 -3.98
N MET A 198 -3.33 -20.10 -2.77
CA MET A 198 -2.00 -19.55 -2.54
C MET A 198 -1.26 -20.41 -1.53
N PHE A 199 0.04 -20.61 -1.76
CA PHE A 199 0.94 -21.22 -0.80
C PHE A 199 2.08 -20.26 -0.52
N ARG A 200 2.24 -19.85 0.73
CA ARG A 200 3.40 -19.07 1.18
C ARG A 200 4.28 -19.99 2.01
N ALA A 201 5.56 -20.08 1.68
CA ALA A 201 6.54 -20.81 2.45
C ALA A 201 7.66 -19.87 2.86
N SER A 202 8.15 -20.01 4.09
CA SER A 202 9.31 -19.26 4.58
C SER A 202 10.25 -20.19 5.31
N CYS A 203 11.55 -20.09 5.01
CA CYS A 203 12.60 -20.77 5.76
C CYS A 203 13.45 -19.73 6.48
N SER A 204 13.76 -19.96 7.76
CA SER A 204 14.81 -19.26 8.49
C SER A 204 16.06 -20.15 8.57
N LEU A 205 17.22 -19.54 8.32
CA LEU A 205 18.54 -20.17 8.43
C LEU A 205 19.12 -19.98 9.83
#